data_AF-A0A924I7Z1-F1
#
_entry.id   AF-A0A924I7Z1-F1
#
_cell.length_a   1.000
_cell.length_b   1.000
_cell.length_c   1.000
_cell.angle_alpha   90.00
_cell.angle_beta   90.00
_cell.angle_gamma   90.00
#
_symmetry.space_group_name_H-M   'P 1'
#
loop_
_entity.id
_entity.type
_entity.pdbx_description
1 polymer ?
#
loop_
_entity_poly.entity_id
_entity_poly.type
_entity_poly.pdbx_seq_one_letter_code
_entity_poly.pdbx_strand_id
1 'polypeptide(L)'
;MKKNHQKATDKIENVKRTSTEKRTVFRGTLNPIPSHTTLEVKYRQDRRSWRLFDLYVLSQAYFKYQLFYLCQSKLKDSTDYNQAECTSMLINTILNGETVPADFIQAQDEATNELIENYQDYQSFLDKCDLDKLVVEAFCKASEHNFGTMLEINSVAFIFQIEALLEYNIGLITKKQIQERMVDYCIFSQKIKKLNTRLLKKTIHSIEKLYAEILSKRTLRQINKL
;
A
#
# COMPACT_ATOMS: atom_id res chain seq x y z
N MET A 1 33.10 23.97 -80.86
CA MET A 1 33.26 22.97 -79.77
C MET A 1 32.65 23.47 -78.44
N LYS A 2 31.34 23.76 -78.39
CA LYS A 2 30.63 24.26 -77.18
C LYS A 2 29.29 23.57 -76.91
N LYS A 3 29.03 22.40 -77.52
CA LYS A 3 27.77 21.62 -77.34
C LYS A 3 27.94 20.33 -76.52
N ASN A 4 29.16 19.99 -76.10
CA ASN A 4 29.45 18.79 -75.28
C ASN A 4 29.79 19.07 -73.81
N HIS A 5 29.79 20.33 -73.36
CA HIS A 5 29.94 20.68 -71.94
C HIS A 5 28.61 20.91 -71.20
N GLN A 6 27.51 21.21 -71.90
CA GLN A 6 26.19 21.39 -71.26
C GLN A 6 25.50 20.06 -70.91
N LYS A 7 25.81 18.96 -71.61
CA LYS A 7 25.25 17.62 -71.32
C LYS A 7 25.95 16.89 -70.16
N ALA A 8 27.10 17.38 -69.70
CA ALA A 8 27.85 16.80 -68.58
C ALA A 8 27.44 17.40 -67.22
N THR A 9 26.96 18.64 -67.18
CA THR A 9 26.51 19.31 -65.96
C THR A 9 25.13 18.82 -65.48
N ASP A 10 24.21 18.52 -66.39
CA ASP A 10 22.84 18.12 -66.02
C ASP A 10 22.74 16.66 -65.51
N LYS A 11 23.72 15.80 -65.83
CA LYS A 11 23.83 14.45 -65.24
C LYS A 11 24.44 14.47 -63.83
N ILE A 12 25.26 15.47 -63.48
CA ILE A 12 25.93 15.54 -62.17
C ILE A 12 24.96 16.09 -61.10
N GLU A 13 24.02 16.97 -61.45
CA GLU A 13 23.00 17.45 -60.50
C GLU A 13 21.92 16.40 -60.19
N ASN A 14 21.54 15.55 -61.13
CA ASN A 14 20.53 14.49 -60.89
C ASN A 14 21.07 13.27 -60.12
N VAL A 15 22.38 12.99 -60.18
CA VAL A 15 23.01 11.97 -59.31
C VAL A 15 23.23 12.50 -57.88
N LYS A 16 23.43 13.81 -57.71
CA LYS A 16 23.53 14.42 -56.36
C LYS A 16 22.18 14.48 -55.64
N ARG A 17 21.06 14.75 -56.33
CA ARG A 17 19.72 14.81 -55.70
C ARG A 17 19.11 13.46 -55.35
N THR A 18 19.49 12.38 -56.04
CA THR A 18 19.04 11.01 -55.72
C THR A 18 19.92 10.28 -54.69
N SER A 19 21.05 10.87 -54.28
CA SER A 19 21.93 10.33 -53.22
C SER A 19 21.58 10.81 -51.80
N THR A 20 20.60 11.70 -51.67
CA THR A 20 20.05 12.18 -50.39
C THR A 20 18.93 11.31 -49.82
N GLU A 21 18.57 10.21 -50.49
CA GLU A 21 17.67 9.19 -49.96
C GLU A 21 18.37 7.83 -49.97
N LYS A 22 18.39 7.18 -48.81
CA LYS A 22 18.77 5.77 -48.57
C LYS A 22 20.28 5.46 -48.52
N ARG A 23 20.86 5.74 -47.34
CA ARG A 23 21.86 4.91 -46.63
C ARG A 23 21.78 5.30 -45.15
N THR A 24 20.79 4.84 -44.40
CA THR A 24 20.94 3.64 -43.54
C THR A 24 22.39 3.30 -43.22
N VAL A 25 23.03 4.16 -42.44
CA VAL A 25 24.12 3.71 -41.56
C VAL A 25 23.43 3.08 -40.36
N PHE A 26 23.61 1.77 -40.23
CA PHE A 26 23.36 0.96 -39.05
C PHE A 26 24.20 1.56 -37.89
N ARG A 27 23.74 2.68 -37.30
CA ARG A 27 24.08 2.99 -35.91
C ARG A 27 23.21 2.06 -35.10
N GLY A 28 23.80 0.95 -34.64
CA GLY A 28 23.27 0.29 -33.46
C GLY A 28 22.99 1.40 -32.46
N THR A 29 21.72 1.60 -32.15
CA THR A 29 21.32 2.44 -31.04
C THR A 29 21.89 1.74 -29.82
N LEU A 30 23.12 2.08 -29.46
CA LEU A 30 23.53 2.07 -28.07
C LEU A 30 22.42 2.86 -27.40
N ASN A 31 21.52 2.15 -26.72
CA ASN A 31 20.57 2.77 -25.82
C ASN A 31 21.37 3.81 -25.04
N PRO A 32 20.95 5.09 -25.03
CA PRO A 32 21.71 6.12 -24.35
C PRO A 32 21.98 5.59 -22.95
N ILE A 33 23.27 5.51 -22.59
CA ILE A 33 23.69 5.11 -21.24
C ILE A 33 22.89 6.02 -20.32
N PRO A 34 22.00 5.48 -19.47
CA PRO A 34 21.18 6.32 -18.64
C PRO A 34 22.12 7.17 -17.80
N SER A 35 22.01 8.49 -17.97
CA SER A 35 22.80 9.47 -17.21
C SER A 35 22.73 9.12 -15.72
N HIS A 36 23.78 9.40 -14.97
CA HIS A 36 23.78 9.17 -13.51
C HIS A 36 22.49 9.70 -12.83
N THR A 37 21.94 10.81 -13.33
CA THR A 37 20.66 11.38 -12.92
C THR A 37 19.46 10.47 -13.16
N THR A 38 19.37 9.80 -14.32
CA THR A 38 18.24 8.89 -14.63
C THR A 38 18.33 7.58 -13.86
N LEU A 39 19.54 7.07 -13.61
CA LEU A 39 19.75 5.91 -12.74
C LEU A 39 19.37 6.24 -11.29
N GLU A 40 19.86 7.35 -10.73
CA GLU A 40 19.53 7.75 -9.35
C GLU A 40 18.03 7.96 -9.13
N VAL A 41 17.33 8.58 -10.10
CA VAL A 41 15.87 8.78 -10.02
C VAL A 41 15.15 7.43 -9.98
N LYS A 42 15.55 6.48 -10.84
CA LYS A 42 14.98 5.13 -10.86
C LYS A 42 15.22 4.38 -9.55
N TYR A 43 16.45 4.36 -9.04
CA TYR A 43 16.79 3.73 -7.75
C TYR A 43 16.00 4.31 -6.58
N ARG A 44 15.82 5.63 -6.52
CA ARG A 44 15.02 6.29 -5.47
C ARG A 44 13.54 5.90 -5.57
N GLN A 45 13.01 5.81 -6.79
CA GLN A 45 11.63 5.41 -7.03
C GLN A 45 11.41 3.96 -6.61
N ASP A 46 12.30 3.05 -7.00
CA ASP A 46 12.24 1.63 -6.64
C ASP A 46 12.30 1.43 -5.12
N ARG A 47 13.23 2.10 -4.44
CA ARG A 47 13.33 2.04 -2.96
C ARG A 47 12.07 2.57 -2.28
N ARG A 48 11.47 3.63 -2.81
CA ARG A 48 10.22 4.18 -2.29
C ARG A 48 9.05 3.22 -2.52
N SER A 49 9.01 2.54 -3.66
CA SER A 49 7.97 1.56 -3.98
C SER A 49 8.04 0.37 -3.04
N TRP A 50 9.22 -0.19 -2.81
CA TRP A 50 9.42 -1.27 -1.84
C TRP A 50 9.00 -0.87 -0.42
N ARG A 51 9.41 0.33 0.02
CA ARG A 51 8.98 0.87 1.31
C ARG A 51 7.46 0.98 1.43
N LEU A 52 6.77 1.46 0.39
CA LEU A 52 5.31 1.56 0.38
C LEU A 52 4.63 0.20 0.32
N PHE A 53 5.23 -0.76 -0.38
CA PHE A 53 4.76 -2.14 -0.43
C PHE A 53 4.85 -2.81 0.94
N ASP A 54 5.99 -2.69 1.64
CA ASP A 54 6.14 -3.22 3.00
C ASP A 54 5.10 -2.62 3.95
N LEU A 55 4.88 -1.30 3.89
CA LEU A 55 3.85 -0.62 4.66
C LEU A 55 2.45 -1.17 4.36
N TYR A 56 2.14 -1.41 3.08
CA TYR A 56 0.86 -1.97 2.67
C TYR A 56 0.67 -3.38 3.23
N VAL A 57 1.67 -4.25 3.09
CA VAL A 57 1.65 -5.63 3.60
C VAL A 57 1.49 -5.65 5.12
N LEU A 58 2.26 -4.85 5.85
CA LEU A 58 2.17 -4.76 7.32
C LEU A 58 0.80 -4.25 7.78
N SER A 59 0.22 -3.29 7.06
CA SER A 59 -1.10 -2.75 7.39
C SER A 59 -2.22 -3.75 7.14
N GLN A 60 -2.16 -4.47 6.02
CA GLN A 60 -3.08 -5.56 5.70
C GLN A 60 -2.98 -6.70 6.71
N ALA A 61 -1.76 -7.10 7.08
CA ALA A 61 -1.53 -8.12 8.10
C ALA A 61 -2.14 -7.70 9.44
N TYR A 62 -1.91 -6.45 9.85
CA TYR A 62 -2.44 -5.92 11.10
C TYR A 62 -3.97 -5.83 11.09
N PHE A 63 -4.58 -5.36 10.01
CA PHE A 63 -6.04 -5.33 9.90
C PHE A 63 -6.67 -6.72 10.02
N LYS A 64 -6.12 -7.72 9.33
CA LYS A 64 -6.59 -9.12 9.45
C LYS A 64 -6.39 -9.67 10.86
N TYR A 65 -5.23 -9.40 11.47
CA TYR A 65 -4.97 -9.77 12.86
C TYR A 65 -5.97 -9.13 13.82
N GLN A 66 -6.29 -7.85 13.62
CA GLN A 66 -7.24 -7.10 14.44
C GLN A 66 -8.65 -7.72 14.36
N LEU A 67 -9.11 -8.09 13.16
CA LEU A 67 -10.39 -8.79 12.99
C LEU A 67 -10.41 -10.13 13.72
N PHE A 68 -9.39 -10.97 13.51
CA PHE A 68 -9.22 -12.23 14.23
C PHE A 68 -9.23 -12.03 15.76
N TYR A 69 -8.48 -11.05 16.26
CA TYR A 69 -8.36 -10.76 17.68
C TYR A 69 -9.68 -10.21 18.27
N LEU A 70 -10.42 -9.41 17.50
CA LEU A 70 -11.74 -8.94 17.87
C LEU A 70 -12.72 -10.13 18.01
N CYS A 71 -12.77 -11.04 17.03
CA CYS A 71 -13.61 -12.25 17.11
C CYS A 71 -13.21 -13.12 18.31
N GLN A 72 -11.91 -13.25 18.60
CA GLN A 72 -11.43 -13.98 19.77
C GLN A 72 -11.90 -13.33 21.07
N SER A 73 -11.92 -12.00 21.13
CA SER A 73 -12.36 -11.25 22.30
C SER A 73 -13.87 -11.37 22.51
N LYS A 74 -14.67 -11.28 21.44
CA LYS A 74 -16.12 -11.51 21.47
C LYS A 74 -16.51 -12.88 22.03
N LEU A 75 -15.71 -13.92 21.77
CA LEU A 75 -15.98 -15.26 22.30
C LEU A 75 -15.69 -15.41 23.80
N LYS A 76 -14.82 -14.57 24.36
CA LYS A 76 -14.49 -14.59 25.79
C LYS A 76 -15.56 -13.89 26.62
N ASP A 77 -16.13 -12.83 26.07
CA ASP A 77 -17.12 -11.98 26.75
C ASP A 77 -18.48 -12.14 26.08
N SER A 78 -19.40 -12.88 26.71
CA SER A 78 -20.77 -12.99 26.22
C SER A 78 -21.53 -11.68 26.44
N THR A 79 -21.96 -11.03 25.36
CA THR A 79 -22.82 -9.84 25.43
C THR A 79 -24.20 -10.22 25.96
N ASP A 80 -24.57 -9.70 27.13
CA ASP A 80 -25.95 -9.84 27.61
C ASP A 80 -26.90 -8.85 26.92
N TYR A 81 -28.21 -9.04 27.08
CA TYR A 81 -29.20 -8.20 26.42
C TYR A 81 -29.11 -6.72 26.82
N ASN A 82 -28.77 -6.41 28.07
CA ASN A 82 -28.65 -5.04 28.55
C ASN A 82 -27.45 -4.33 27.92
N GLN A 83 -26.33 -5.03 27.79
CA GLN A 83 -25.13 -4.55 27.09
C GLN A 83 -25.42 -4.34 25.60
N ALA A 84 -26.15 -5.26 24.98
CA ALA A 84 -26.58 -5.14 23.59
C ALA A 84 -27.52 -3.93 23.37
N GLU A 85 -28.47 -3.70 24.28
CA GLU A 85 -29.35 -2.54 24.25
C GLU A 85 -28.58 -1.23 24.39
N CYS A 86 -27.70 -1.14 25.39
CA CYS A 86 -26.85 0.03 25.59
C CYS A 86 -25.96 0.31 24.38
N THR A 87 -25.38 -0.74 23.78
CA THR A 87 -24.55 -0.63 22.57
C THR A 87 -25.36 -0.14 21.37
N SER A 88 -26.55 -0.71 21.16
CA SER A 88 -27.46 -0.31 20.10
C SER A 88 -27.91 1.15 20.25
N MET A 89 -28.29 1.56 21.47
CA MET A 89 -28.65 2.95 21.77
C MET A 89 -27.47 3.90 21.49
N LEU A 90 -26.26 3.53 21.91
CA LEU A 90 -25.07 4.33 21.69
C LEU A 90 -24.77 4.51 20.20
N ILE A 91 -24.77 3.43 19.43
CA ILE A 91 -24.53 3.46 17.98
C ILE A 91 -25.59 4.29 17.28
N ASN A 92 -26.87 4.07 17.59
CA ASN A 92 -27.96 4.83 16.98
C ASN A 92 -27.88 6.32 17.34
N THR A 93 -27.45 6.65 18.56
CA THR A 93 -27.30 8.05 19.01
C THR A 93 -26.11 8.75 18.35
N ILE A 94 -24.97 8.07 18.23
CA ILE A 94 -23.72 8.68 17.74
C ILE A 94 -23.64 8.68 16.22
N LEU A 95 -24.10 7.60 15.59
CA LEU A 95 -23.92 7.34 14.17
C LEU A 95 -25.21 7.47 13.37
N ASN A 96 -26.35 7.80 14.00
CA ASN A 96 -27.68 7.75 13.38
C ASN A 96 -27.91 6.39 12.68
N GLY A 97 -27.50 5.30 13.34
CA GLY A 97 -27.70 3.94 12.87
C GLY A 97 -29.15 3.46 13.06
N GLU A 98 -29.41 2.28 12.51
CA GLU A 98 -30.68 1.54 12.64
C GLU A 98 -30.42 0.15 13.25
N THR A 99 -29.53 0.06 14.24
CA THR A 99 -29.23 -1.23 14.88
C THR A 99 -30.27 -1.58 15.93
N VAL A 100 -30.42 -2.87 16.20
CA VAL A 100 -31.24 -3.42 17.29
C VAL A 100 -30.39 -4.28 18.24
N PRO A 101 -30.81 -4.52 19.49
CA PRO A 101 -30.04 -5.35 20.43
C PRO A 101 -29.71 -6.74 19.88
N ALA A 102 -30.61 -7.34 19.11
CA ALA A 102 -30.40 -8.65 18.48
C ALA A 102 -29.18 -8.68 17.54
N ASP A 103 -28.77 -7.55 16.97
CA ASP A 103 -27.59 -7.46 16.09
C ASP A 103 -26.27 -7.67 16.86
N PHE A 104 -26.30 -7.54 18.19
CA PHE A 104 -25.13 -7.66 19.07
C PHE A 104 -25.13 -8.93 19.92
N ILE A 105 -26.20 -9.73 19.84
CA ILE A 105 -26.33 -11.02 20.54
C ILE A 105 -26.11 -12.12 19.49
N GLN A 106 -24.90 -12.66 19.47
CA GLN A 106 -24.51 -13.69 18.51
C GLN A 106 -24.52 -15.07 19.17
N ALA A 107 -24.94 -16.11 18.44
CA ALA A 107 -24.84 -17.47 18.93
C ALA A 107 -23.37 -17.91 19.03
N GLN A 108 -23.05 -18.75 20.01
CA GLN A 108 -21.66 -19.20 20.25
C GLN A 108 -21.08 -19.94 19.03
N ASP A 109 -21.89 -20.73 18.33
CA ASP A 109 -21.46 -21.46 17.13
C ASP A 109 -21.13 -20.51 15.98
N GLU A 110 -21.94 -19.46 15.78
CA GLU A 110 -21.71 -18.43 14.77
C GLU A 110 -20.42 -17.65 15.05
N ALA A 111 -20.22 -17.22 16.31
CA ALA A 111 -19.01 -16.51 16.72
C ALA A 111 -17.76 -17.39 16.59
N THR A 112 -17.88 -18.70 16.85
CA THR A 112 -16.79 -19.67 16.70
C THR A 112 -16.41 -19.86 15.23
N ASN A 113 -17.40 -19.99 14.34
CA ASN A 113 -17.16 -20.09 12.90
C ASN A 113 -16.50 -18.81 12.37
N GLU A 114 -16.99 -17.63 12.76
CA GLU A 114 -16.40 -16.35 12.39
C GLU A 114 -14.93 -16.23 12.84
N LEU A 115 -14.61 -16.70 14.06
CA LEU A 115 -13.22 -16.75 14.53
C LEU A 115 -12.34 -17.64 13.65
N ILE A 116 -12.82 -18.84 13.32
CA ILE A 116 -12.07 -19.82 12.51
C ILE A 116 -11.79 -19.23 11.12
N GLU A 117 -12.80 -18.63 10.48
CA GLU A 117 -12.68 -18.00 9.17
C GLU A 117 -11.65 -16.86 9.18
N ASN A 118 -11.74 -15.94 10.15
CA ASN A 118 -10.80 -14.82 10.25
C ASN A 118 -9.37 -15.28 10.58
N TYR A 119 -9.22 -16.33 11.39
CA TYR A 119 -7.91 -16.92 11.66
C TYR A 119 -7.30 -17.56 10.40
N GLN A 120 -8.10 -18.30 9.62
CA GLN A 120 -7.65 -18.91 8.37
C GLN A 120 -7.28 -17.85 7.32
N ASP A 121 -8.04 -16.77 7.21
CA ASP A 121 -7.72 -15.65 6.31
C ASP A 121 -6.41 -14.96 6.73
N TYR A 122 -6.22 -14.72 8.03
CA TYR A 122 -4.96 -14.17 8.55
C TYR A 122 -3.76 -15.09 8.26
N GLN A 123 -3.87 -16.40 8.54
CA GLN A 123 -2.79 -17.35 8.26
C GLN A 123 -2.51 -17.46 6.76
N SER A 124 -3.55 -17.53 5.94
CA SER A 124 -3.42 -17.57 4.48
C SER A 124 -2.74 -16.33 3.91
N PHE A 125 -2.96 -15.16 4.52
CA PHE A 125 -2.27 -13.93 4.14
C PHE A 125 -0.78 -14.01 4.51
N LEU A 126 -0.46 -14.44 5.73
CA LEU A 126 0.93 -14.58 6.20
C LEU A 126 1.75 -15.56 5.36
N ASP A 127 1.12 -16.64 4.89
CA ASP A 127 1.80 -17.65 4.07
C ASP A 127 2.08 -17.15 2.64
N LYS A 128 1.36 -16.12 2.17
CA LYS A 128 1.50 -15.54 0.82
C LYS A 128 2.32 -14.25 0.80
N CYS A 129 2.57 -13.62 1.94
CA CYS A 129 3.29 -12.35 1.96
C CYS A 129 4.81 -12.57 1.81
N ASP A 130 5.49 -11.67 1.11
CA ASP A 130 6.94 -11.76 0.87
C ASP A 130 7.80 -11.46 2.12
N LEU A 131 7.16 -11.04 3.21
CA LEU A 131 7.81 -10.75 4.48
C LEU A 131 7.89 -11.99 5.35
N ASP A 132 8.90 -12.05 6.21
CA ASP A 132 9.03 -13.16 7.15
C ASP A 132 7.84 -13.21 8.11
N LYS A 133 7.07 -14.30 8.02
CA LYS A 133 5.86 -14.58 8.81
C LYS A 133 6.03 -14.28 10.30
N LEU A 134 7.12 -14.74 10.92
CA LEU A 134 7.35 -14.55 12.36
C LEU A 134 7.61 -13.08 12.73
N VAL A 135 8.22 -12.31 11.82
CA VAL A 135 8.40 -10.85 12.02
C VAL A 135 7.07 -10.14 11.90
N VAL A 136 6.27 -10.48 10.89
CA VAL A 136 4.94 -9.87 10.67
C VAL A 136 3.99 -10.20 11.83
N GLU A 137 3.95 -11.45 12.29
CA GLU A 137 3.16 -11.82 13.47
C GLU A 137 3.59 -11.06 14.73
N ALA A 138 4.90 -10.91 14.95
CA ALA A 138 5.41 -10.13 16.06
C ALA A 138 5.03 -8.64 15.94
N PHE A 139 5.01 -8.10 14.72
CA PHE A 139 4.55 -6.74 14.44
C PHE A 139 3.07 -6.57 14.75
N CYS A 140 2.21 -7.48 14.30
CA CYS A 140 0.77 -7.42 14.58
C CYS A 140 0.50 -7.45 16.09
N LYS A 141 1.11 -8.41 16.81
CA LYS A 141 0.99 -8.52 18.28
C LYS A 141 1.51 -7.26 18.99
N ALA A 142 2.65 -6.74 18.58
CA ALA A 142 3.21 -5.54 19.19
C ALA A 142 2.37 -4.29 18.91
N SER A 143 1.73 -4.21 17.74
CA SER A 143 0.84 -3.10 17.36
C SER A 143 -0.47 -3.12 18.16
N GLU A 144 -1.04 -4.31 18.39
CA GLU A 144 -2.27 -4.48 19.17
C GLU A 144 -2.04 -4.24 20.67
N HIS A 145 -0.94 -4.78 21.22
CA HIS A 145 -0.72 -4.79 22.67
C HIS A 145 0.07 -3.58 23.20
N ASN A 146 0.77 -2.83 22.34
CA ASN A 146 1.41 -1.56 22.73
C ASN A 146 0.53 -0.40 22.29
N PHE A 147 -0.29 0.09 23.22
CA PHE A 147 -1.31 1.15 23.10
C PHE A 147 -0.95 2.41 22.28
N GLY A 148 0.33 2.70 22.01
CA GLY A 148 0.77 3.94 21.35
C GLY A 148 0.60 3.97 19.83
N THR A 149 0.66 2.84 19.13
CA THR A 149 0.57 2.78 17.67
C THR A 149 -0.88 2.72 17.18
N MET A 150 -1.75 2.12 18.00
CA MET A 150 -3.14 1.80 17.67
C MET A 150 -4.03 3.04 17.41
N LEU A 151 -3.87 4.10 18.22
CA LEU A 151 -4.65 5.34 18.09
C LEU A 151 -4.24 6.19 16.86
N GLU A 152 -3.14 5.86 16.19
CA GLU A 152 -2.66 6.56 14.99
C GLU A 152 -3.07 5.86 13.69
N ILE A 153 -3.52 4.61 13.78
CA ILE A 153 -3.82 3.75 12.65
C ILE A 153 -5.34 3.58 12.57
N ASN A 154 -6.01 4.40 11.77
CA ASN A 154 -7.28 3.95 11.18
C ASN A 154 -6.91 2.90 10.12
N SER A 155 -6.80 1.63 10.53
CA SER A 155 -6.20 0.55 9.72
C SER A 155 -6.82 0.46 8.33
N VAL A 156 -8.13 0.55 8.24
CA VAL A 156 -8.87 0.52 6.96
C VAL A 156 -8.54 1.72 6.09
N ALA A 157 -8.68 2.95 6.60
CA ALA A 157 -8.39 4.15 5.81
C ALA A 157 -6.91 4.22 5.41
N PHE A 158 -6.01 3.83 6.31
CA PHE A 158 -4.57 3.82 6.09
C PHE A 158 -4.18 2.83 4.97
N ILE A 159 -4.76 1.62 4.94
CA ILE A 159 -4.53 0.65 3.86
C ILE A 159 -4.84 1.28 2.50
N PHE A 160 -6.02 1.89 2.35
CA PHE A 160 -6.41 2.54 1.09
C PHE A 160 -5.53 3.74 0.71
N GLN A 161 -5.06 4.50 1.71
CA GLN A 161 -4.17 5.64 1.50
C GLN A 161 -2.76 5.19 1.06
N ILE A 162 -2.23 4.13 1.66
CA ILE A 162 -0.93 3.56 1.27
C ILE A 162 -1.02 2.88 -0.09
N GLU A 163 -2.11 2.17 -0.38
CA GLU A 163 -2.35 1.58 -1.69
C GLU A 163 -2.37 2.65 -2.79
N ALA A 164 -3.12 3.75 -2.59
CA ALA A 164 -3.14 4.86 -3.53
C ALA A 164 -1.74 5.49 -3.72
N LEU A 165 -0.96 5.62 -2.65
CA LEU A 165 0.42 6.10 -2.73
C LEU A 165 1.32 5.15 -3.51
N LEU A 166 1.16 3.84 -3.31
CA LEU A 166 1.91 2.81 -4.02
C LEU A 166 1.57 2.84 -5.51
N GLU A 167 0.30 2.74 -5.88
CA GLU A 167 -0.20 2.81 -7.26
C GLU A 167 0.27 4.07 -7.98
N TYR A 168 0.23 5.23 -7.30
CA TYR A 168 0.71 6.48 -7.88
C TYR A 168 2.23 6.44 -8.10
N ASN A 169 2.98 5.87 -7.16
CA ASN A 169 4.44 5.78 -7.25
C ASN A 169 4.89 4.84 -8.38
N ILE A 170 4.14 3.79 -8.68
CA ILE A 170 4.40 2.88 -9.81
C ILE A 170 3.75 3.34 -11.13
N GLY A 171 3.04 4.48 -11.12
CA GLY A 171 2.46 5.09 -12.32
C GLY A 171 1.13 4.51 -12.79
N LEU A 172 0.43 3.72 -11.96
CA LEU A 172 -0.89 3.16 -12.29
C LEU A 172 -2.01 4.18 -12.22
N ILE A 173 -1.89 5.18 -11.34
CA ILE A 173 -2.89 6.25 -11.21
C ILE A 173 -2.28 7.63 -11.41
N THR A 174 -3.12 8.55 -11.86
CA THR A 174 -2.77 9.95 -12.09
C THR A 174 -2.76 10.75 -10.78
N LYS A 175 -2.17 11.95 -10.84
CA LYS A 175 -2.17 12.90 -9.72
C LYS A 175 -3.59 13.31 -9.27
N LYS A 176 -4.55 13.35 -10.19
CA LYS A 176 -5.95 13.66 -9.86
C LYS A 176 -6.60 12.53 -9.06
N GLN A 177 -6.41 11.29 -9.52
CA GLN A 177 -6.97 10.10 -8.86
C GLN A 177 -6.40 9.90 -7.44
N ILE A 178 -5.10 10.09 -7.23
CA ILE A 178 -4.55 10.00 -5.87
C ILE A 178 -5.13 11.11 -4.95
N GLN A 179 -5.36 12.32 -5.46
CA GLN A 179 -5.95 13.40 -4.66
C GLN A 179 -7.38 13.08 -4.20
N GLU A 180 -8.16 12.38 -5.03
CA GLU A 180 -9.51 11.92 -4.69
C GLU A 180 -9.50 10.80 -3.65
N ARG A 181 -8.47 9.94 -3.65
CA ARG A 181 -8.29 8.84 -2.67
C ARG A 181 -7.65 9.28 -1.35
N MET A 182 -6.96 10.41 -1.33
CA MET A 182 -6.27 10.94 -0.14
C MET A 182 -7.20 11.81 0.71
N VAL A 183 -8.16 11.15 1.34
CA VAL A 183 -9.19 11.77 2.19
C VAL A 183 -9.32 11.06 3.54
N ASP A 184 -9.87 11.79 4.51
CA ASP A 184 -10.27 11.24 5.81
C ASP A 184 -11.78 11.21 5.92
N TYR A 185 -12.34 10.10 6.39
CA TYR A 185 -13.76 9.99 6.69
C TYR A 185 -14.02 10.27 8.17
N CYS A 186 -14.86 11.25 8.47
CA CYS A 186 -15.27 11.52 9.83
C CYS A 186 -16.53 10.72 10.14
N ILE A 187 -16.39 9.66 10.95
CA ILE A 187 -17.51 8.78 11.33
C ILE A 187 -18.66 9.53 12.02
N PHE A 188 -18.35 10.56 12.82
CA PHE A 188 -19.37 11.34 13.55
C PHE A 188 -20.17 12.27 12.64
N SER A 189 -19.50 12.94 11.70
CA SER A 189 -20.19 13.89 10.82
C SER A 189 -20.58 13.26 9.48
N GLN A 190 -20.22 12.00 9.25
CA GLN A 190 -20.37 11.27 7.98
C GLN A 190 -19.88 12.04 6.75
N LYS A 191 -18.86 12.90 6.95
CA LYS A 191 -18.34 13.80 5.92
C LYS A 191 -16.92 13.44 5.56
N ILE A 192 -16.63 13.58 4.27
CA ILE A 192 -15.28 13.49 3.72
C ILE A 192 -14.55 14.79 4.04
N LYS A 193 -13.36 14.66 4.62
CA LYS A 193 -12.45 15.76 4.94
C LYS A 193 -11.15 15.55 4.17
N LYS A 194 -10.43 16.65 3.97
CA LYS A 194 -9.07 16.58 3.45
C LYS A 194 -8.19 15.79 4.42
N LEU A 195 -7.39 14.87 3.88
CA LEU A 195 -6.46 14.05 4.64
C LEU A 195 -5.55 14.89 5.55
N ASN A 196 -5.44 14.49 6.80
CA ASN A 196 -4.42 14.98 7.72
C ASN A 196 -3.06 14.37 7.37
N THR A 197 -2.35 15.01 6.45
CA THR A 197 -1.02 14.56 6.00
C THR A 197 0.02 14.48 7.13
N ARG A 198 -0.14 15.23 8.22
CA ARG A 198 0.75 15.13 9.40
C ARG A 198 0.51 13.83 10.15
N LEU A 199 -0.76 13.46 10.34
CA LEU A 199 -1.13 12.19 10.95
C LEU A 199 -0.64 11.02 10.10
N LEU A 200 -0.93 11.03 8.78
CA LEU A 200 -0.44 9.98 7.86
C LEU A 200 1.07 9.76 7.98
N LYS A 201 1.85 10.85 7.95
CA LYS A 201 3.32 10.76 8.09
C LYS A 201 3.75 10.19 9.44
N LYS A 202 3.05 10.57 10.52
CA LYS A 202 3.32 10.05 11.86
C LYS A 202 3.03 8.55 11.90
N THR A 203 1.88 8.11 11.38
CA THR A 203 1.50 6.71 11.28
C THR A 203 2.51 5.88 10.49
N ILE A 204 2.94 6.36 9.32
CA ILE A 204 4.02 5.73 8.53
C ILE A 204 5.29 5.56 9.37
N HIS A 205 5.73 6.63 10.02
CA HIS A 205 6.95 6.59 10.83
C HIS A 205 6.83 5.64 12.02
N SER A 206 5.68 5.61 12.68
CA SER A 206 5.40 4.72 13.80
C SER A 206 5.44 3.25 13.38
N ILE A 207 4.85 2.89 12.25
CA ILE A 207 4.89 1.53 11.69
C ILE A 207 6.33 1.13 11.34
N GLU A 208 7.05 1.99 10.64
CA GLU A 208 8.44 1.72 10.23
C GLU A 208 9.37 1.54 11.42
N LYS A 209 9.24 2.40 12.42
CA LYS A 209 10.02 2.33 13.64
C LYS A 209 9.76 1.01 14.37
N LEU A 210 8.49 0.64 14.55
CA LEU A 210 8.13 -0.61 15.22
C LEU A 210 8.66 -1.83 14.47
N TYR A 211 8.49 -1.86 13.14
CA TYR A 211 8.98 -2.95 12.30
C TYR A 211 10.51 -3.08 12.37
N ALA A 212 11.24 -1.96 12.29
CA ALA A 212 12.70 -1.94 12.41
C ALA A 212 13.18 -2.40 13.80
N GLU A 213 12.48 -2.04 14.88
CA GLU A 213 12.79 -2.50 16.24
C GLU A 213 12.62 -4.03 16.37
N ILE A 214 11.59 -4.61 15.75
CA ILE A 214 11.35 -6.05 15.77
C ILE A 214 12.43 -6.79 15.00
N LEU A 215 12.77 -6.31 13.79
CA LEU A 215 13.88 -6.87 13.01
C LEU A 215 15.19 -6.82 13.79
N SER A 216 15.51 -5.68 14.41
CA SER A 216 16.73 -5.51 15.22
C SER A 216 16.78 -6.49 16.39
N LYS A 217 15.67 -6.64 17.13
CA LYS A 217 15.56 -7.60 18.23
C LYS A 217 15.74 -9.05 17.76
N ARG A 218 15.22 -9.40 16.58
CA ARG A 218 15.39 -10.73 16.00
C ARG A 218 16.84 -11.01 15.62
N THR A 219 17.49 -10.07 14.93
CA THR A 219 18.90 -10.19 14.54
C THR A 219 19.79 -10.37 15.77
N LEU A 220 19.58 -9.57 16.82
CA LEU A 220 20.32 -9.72 18.09
C LEU A 220 20.14 -11.11 18.73
N ARG A 221 18.91 -11.65 18.72
CA ARG A 221 18.64 -13.01 19.24
C ARG A 221 19.31 -14.10 18.41
N GLN A 222 19.48 -13.89 17.10
CA GLN A 222 20.18 -14.84 16.23
C GLN A 222 21.69 -14.79 16.47
N ILE A 223 22.26 -13.59 16.63
CA ILE A 223 23.67 -13.40 16.96
C ILE A 223 24.00 -14.02 18.33
N ASN A 224 23.19 -13.78 19.35
CA ASN A 224 23.43 -14.29 20.71
C ASN A 224 23.15 -15.79 20.89
N LYS A 225 22.65 -16.48 19.85
CA LYS A 225 22.45 -17.94 19.82
C LYS A 225 23.60 -18.68 19.12
N LEU A 226 24.54 -17.96 18.52
CA LEU A 226 25.81 -18.46 17.98
C LEU A 226 26.90 -18.35 19.05
#